data_AF-A0AAV4LIF5-F1
#
_entry.id   AF-A0AAV4LIF5-F1
#
_cell.length_a   1.000
_cell.length_b   1.000
_cell.length_c   1.000
_cell.angle_alpha   90.00
_cell.angle_beta   90.00
_cell.angle_gamma   90.00
#
_symmetry.space_group_name_H-M   'P 1'
#
loop_
_entity.id
_entity.type
_entity.pdbx_description
1 polymer ?
#
loop_
_entity_poly.entity_id
_entity_poly.type
_entity_poly.pdbx_seq_one_letter_code
_entity_poly.pdbx_strand_id
1 'polypeptide(L)'
;MDLHEQQYVNLLLVMAVERFSERIIHRNEGAQNALHRLRANPQGDGVWLSEFVDAFFRDALLDNPAGSCLILQALANQRVNDPSHILERATVGEVLQEMAKQTFATLLQQKTEETLEQTLAFGGE
;
A
#
# COMPACT_ATOMS: atom_id res chain seq x y z
N MET A 1 -17.65 -9.84 1.05
CA MET A 1 -17.21 -9.11 2.25
C MET A 1 -18.44 -8.40 2.78
N ASP A 2 -18.69 -8.50 4.07
CA ASP A 2 -19.80 -7.77 4.69
C ASP A 2 -19.47 -6.27 4.85
N LEU A 3 -20.47 -5.48 5.27
CA LEU A 3 -20.30 -4.03 5.40
C LEU A 3 -19.28 -3.65 6.49
N HIS A 4 -19.21 -4.40 7.58
CA HIS A 4 -18.31 -4.11 8.70
C HIS A 4 -16.85 -4.38 8.29
N GLU A 5 -16.59 -5.52 7.68
CA GLU A 5 -15.29 -5.86 7.09
C GLU A 5 -14.86 -4.82 6.05
N GLN A 6 -15.79 -4.36 5.20
CA GLN A 6 -15.52 -3.31 4.22
C GLN A 6 -15.11 -1.99 4.87
N GLN A 7 -15.83 -1.56 5.90
CA GLN A 7 -15.50 -0.35 6.66
C GLN A 7 -14.14 -0.48 7.34
N TYR A 8 -13.84 -1.65 7.90
CA TYR A 8 -12.55 -1.92 8.53
C TYR A 8 -11.39 -1.85 7.52
N VAL A 9 -11.51 -2.48 6.36
CA VAL A 9 -10.46 -2.38 5.31
C VAL A 9 -10.31 -0.96 4.78
N ASN A 10 -11.41 -0.21 4.63
CA ASN A 10 -11.35 1.19 4.23
C ASN A 10 -10.60 2.05 5.27
N LEU A 11 -10.84 1.81 6.56
CA LEU A 11 -10.11 2.49 7.64
C LEU A 11 -8.61 2.19 7.58
N LEU A 12 -8.25 0.91 7.39
CA LEU A 12 -6.85 0.50 7.23
C LEU A 12 -6.19 1.21 6.05
N LEU A 13 -6.87 1.31 4.91
CA LEU A 13 -6.35 1.97 3.72
C LEU A 13 -6.13 3.48 3.97
N VAL A 14 -7.09 4.17 4.57
CA VAL A 14 -6.95 5.60 4.91
C VAL A 14 -5.74 5.81 5.82
N MET A 15 -5.62 5.01 6.89
CA MET A 15 -4.48 5.08 7.80
C MET A 15 -3.14 4.80 7.10
N ALA A 16 -3.10 3.83 6.19
CA ALA A 16 -1.88 3.52 5.44
C ALA A 16 -1.48 4.68 4.53
N VAL A 17 -2.44 5.29 3.82
CA VAL A 17 -2.20 6.43 2.93
C VAL A 17 -1.69 7.63 3.72
N GLU A 18 -2.33 7.99 4.83
CA GLU A 18 -1.92 9.11 5.68
C GLU A 18 -0.48 8.92 6.19
N ARG A 19 -0.21 7.78 6.84
CA ARG A 19 1.10 7.48 7.43
C ARG A 19 2.20 7.39 6.38
N PHE A 20 1.91 6.79 5.23
CA PHE A 20 2.90 6.65 4.16
C PHE A 20 3.21 8.01 3.54
N SER A 21 2.17 8.80 3.24
CA SER A 21 2.32 10.14 2.66
C SER A 21 3.16 11.04 3.56
N GLU A 22 2.83 11.12 4.86
CA GLU A 22 3.58 11.90 5.83
C GLU A 22 5.06 11.47 5.89
N ARG A 23 5.31 10.16 5.95
CA ARG A 23 6.66 9.59 6.00
C ARG A 23 7.49 9.98 4.78
N ILE A 24 6.94 9.85 3.56
CA ILE A 24 7.70 10.15 2.34
C ILE A 24 7.83 11.66 2.11
N ILE A 25 6.86 12.49 2.53
CA ILE A 25 7.01 13.95 2.51
C ILE A 25 8.19 14.37 3.38
N HIS A 26 8.23 13.89 4.63
CA HIS A 26 9.30 14.25 5.56
C HIS A 26 10.67 13.78 5.07
N ARG A 27 10.77 12.55 4.55
CA ARG A 27 12.04 11.98 4.05
C ARG A 27 12.56 12.61 2.77
N ASN A 28 11.68 13.17 1.94
CA ASN A 28 12.04 13.74 0.65
C ASN A 28 11.95 15.27 0.63
N GLU A 29 11.84 15.89 1.81
CA GLU A 29 11.86 17.35 1.99
C GLU A 29 10.73 18.06 1.22
N GLY A 30 9.54 17.45 1.18
CA GLY A 30 8.34 18.07 0.61
C GLY A 30 7.54 17.17 -0.34
N ALA A 31 6.28 17.55 -0.58
CA ALA A 31 5.32 16.79 -1.37
C ALA A 31 5.74 16.64 -2.85
N GLN A 32 6.34 17.68 -3.44
CA GLN A 32 6.77 17.65 -4.84
C GLN A 32 7.86 16.60 -5.08
N ASN A 33 8.89 16.60 -4.23
CA ASN A 33 9.99 15.64 -4.30
C ASN A 33 9.51 14.21 -3.99
N ALA A 34 8.63 14.07 -3.00
CA ALA A 34 8.02 12.79 -2.66
C ALA A 34 7.23 12.20 -3.84
N LEU A 35 6.39 13.01 -4.50
CA LEU A 35 5.59 12.58 -5.66
C LEU A 35 6.49 12.18 -6.83
N HIS A 36 7.52 12.98 -7.11
CA HIS A 36 8.48 12.67 -8.17
C HIS A 36 9.18 11.33 -7.92
N ARG A 37 9.68 11.11 -6.70
CA ARG A 37 10.39 9.86 -6.34
C ARG A 37 9.47 8.65 -6.30
N LEU A 38 8.25 8.79 -5.78
CA LEU A 38 7.25 7.72 -5.76
C LEU A 38 6.96 7.23 -7.19
N ARG A 39 6.81 8.14 -8.15
CA ARG A 39 6.57 7.79 -9.57
C ARG A 39 7.79 7.19 -10.27
N ALA A 40 8.98 7.70 -9.96
CA ALA A 40 10.21 7.27 -10.61
C ALA A 40 10.65 5.87 -10.14
N ASN A 41 10.61 5.63 -8.82
CA ASN A 41 10.96 4.35 -8.23
C ASN A 41 10.30 4.21 -6.84
N PRO A 42 9.15 3.52 -6.73
CA PRO A 42 8.47 3.28 -5.46
C PRO A 42 9.30 2.51 -4.42
N GLN A 43 10.35 1.81 -4.86
CA GLN A 43 11.27 1.06 -4.00
C GLN A 43 12.59 1.79 -3.76
N GLY A 44 12.72 3.01 -4.29
CA GLY A 44 13.93 3.82 -4.18
C GLY A 44 14.11 4.45 -2.80
N ASP A 45 15.32 4.97 -2.58
CA ASP A 45 15.70 5.63 -1.34
C ASP A 45 14.76 6.80 -1.02
N GLY A 46 14.28 6.82 0.22
CA GLY A 46 13.31 7.79 0.71
C GLY A 46 11.85 7.36 0.56
N VAL A 47 11.55 6.27 -0.16
CA VAL A 47 10.18 5.76 -0.39
C VAL A 47 9.99 4.39 0.25
N TRP A 48 10.69 3.35 -0.24
CA TRP A 48 10.62 1.97 0.25
C TRP A 48 9.19 1.44 0.50
N LEU A 49 8.35 1.49 -0.53
CA LEU A 49 6.93 1.13 -0.43
C LEU A 49 6.71 -0.29 0.09
N SER A 50 7.46 -1.28 -0.40
CA SER A 50 7.28 -2.67 0.04
C SER A 50 7.60 -2.85 1.52
N GLU A 51 8.67 -2.24 2.01
CA GLU A 51 9.05 -2.29 3.42
C GLU A 51 7.99 -1.65 4.33
N PHE A 52 7.39 -0.55 3.87
CA PHE A 52 6.27 0.07 4.59
C PHE A 52 5.08 -0.87 4.66
N VAL A 53 4.70 -1.51 3.55
CA VAL A 53 3.58 -2.46 3.52
C VAL A 53 3.85 -3.67 4.41
N ASP A 54 5.08 -4.19 4.43
CA ASP A 54 5.49 -5.28 5.32
C ASP A 54 5.39 -4.90 6.80
N ALA A 55 5.82 -3.69 7.17
CA ALA A 55 5.66 -3.19 8.53
C ALA A 55 4.18 -2.98 8.88
N PHE A 56 3.42 -2.34 7.99
CA PHE A 56 2.01 -2.07 8.19
C PHE A 56 1.18 -3.36 8.36
N PHE A 57 1.43 -4.39 7.54
CA PHE A 57 0.74 -5.67 7.66
C PHE A 57 1.03 -6.37 8.98
N ARG A 58 2.27 -6.31 9.47
CA ARG A 58 2.63 -6.85 10.79
C ARG A 58 1.94 -6.09 11.92
N ASP A 59 2.00 -4.76 11.88
CA ASP A 59 1.41 -3.90 12.91
C ASP A 59 -0.12 -4.03 12.96
N ALA A 60 -0.75 -4.24 11.81
CA ALA A 60 -2.18 -4.45 11.67
C ALA A 60 -2.62 -5.93 11.85
N LEU A 61 -1.69 -6.85 12.13
CA LEU A 61 -1.96 -8.30 12.25
C LEU A 61 -2.59 -8.92 11.00
N LEU A 62 -2.22 -8.41 9.82
CA LEU A 62 -2.66 -8.88 8.50
C LEU A 62 -1.68 -9.88 7.86
N ASP A 63 -0.50 -10.06 8.44
CA ASP A 63 0.61 -10.88 7.95
C ASP A 63 0.41 -12.40 8.17
N ASN A 64 -0.84 -12.85 8.07
CA ASN A 64 -1.26 -14.23 8.18
C ASN A 64 -2.33 -14.54 7.12
N PRO A 65 -2.67 -15.83 6.89
CA PRO A 65 -3.62 -16.20 5.83
C PRO A 65 -5.01 -15.55 5.98
N ALA A 66 -5.52 -15.41 7.21
CA ALA A 66 -6.84 -14.82 7.43
C ALA A 66 -6.86 -13.31 7.08
N GLY A 67 -5.86 -12.56 7.57
CA GLY A 67 -5.72 -11.14 7.24
C GLY A 67 -5.46 -10.90 5.76
N SER A 68 -4.66 -11.76 5.13
CA SER A 68 -4.40 -11.69 3.69
C SER A 68 -5.67 -11.92 2.87
N CYS A 69 -6.49 -12.91 3.23
CA CYS A 69 -7.78 -13.15 2.59
C CYS A 69 -8.75 -11.98 2.75
N LEU A 70 -8.78 -11.32 3.92
CA LEU A 70 -9.60 -10.13 4.15
C LEU A 70 -9.24 -9.00 3.17
N ILE A 71 -7.94 -8.72 3.02
CA ILE A 71 -7.46 -7.72 2.04
C ILE A 71 -7.78 -8.14 0.61
N LEU A 72 -7.51 -9.40 0.24
CA LEU A 72 -7.79 -9.90 -1.10
C LEU A 72 -9.28 -9.87 -1.45
N GLN A 73 -10.16 -10.12 -0.49
CA GLN A 73 -11.60 -10.04 -0.71
C GLN A 73 -12.04 -8.60 -1.00
N ALA A 74 -11.46 -7.61 -0.30
CA ALA A 74 -11.72 -6.20 -0.57
C ALA A 74 -11.16 -5.74 -1.92
N LEU A 75 -10.03 -6.33 -2.34
CA LEU A 75 -9.32 -5.98 -3.57
C LEU A 75 -9.60 -6.94 -4.74
N ALA A 76 -10.66 -7.75 -4.66
CA ALA A 76 -10.90 -8.85 -5.61
C ALA A 76 -11.05 -8.40 -7.08
N ASN A 77 -11.40 -7.14 -7.32
CA ASN A 77 -11.53 -6.56 -8.66
C ASN A 77 -10.25 -5.86 -9.15
N GLN A 78 -9.22 -5.76 -8.32
CA GLN A 78 -7.94 -5.18 -8.70
C GLN A 78 -7.15 -6.15 -9.58
N ARG A 79 -6.42 -5.60 -10.54
CA ARG A 79 -5.52 -6.40 -11.38
C ARG A 79 -4.22 -6.65 -10.64
N VAL A 80 -3.73 -7.89 -10.73
CA VAL A 80 -2.37 -8.24 -10.34
C VAL A 80 -1.45 -7.88 -11.51
N ASN A 81 -0.53 -6.94 -11.31
CA ASN A 81 0.33 -6.44 -12.37
C ASN A 81 1.44 -7.43 -12.76
N ASP A 82 2.05 -8.10 -11.78
CA ASP A 82 3.09 -9.11 -12.01
C ASP A 82 2.93 -10.30 -11.03
N PRO A 83 2.36 -11.44 -11.49
CA PRO A 83 2.14 -12.60 -10.63
C PRO A 83 3.37 -13.52 -10.53
N SER A 84 4.47 -13.26 -11.25
CA SER A 84 5.58 -14.22 -11.39
C SER A 84 6.20 -14.60 -10.04
N HIS A 85 6.53 -13.61 -9.22
CA HIS A 85 7.11 -13.81 -7.89
C HIS A 85 6.14 -14.37 -6.83
N ILE A 86 4.83 -14.28 -7.07
CA ILE A 86 3.81 -14.79 -6.15
C ILE A 86 3.80 -16.32 -6.17
N LEU A 87 3.94 -16.90 -7.37
CA LEU A 87 3.82 -18.35 -7.58
C LEU A 87 5.10 -19.12 -7.21
N GLU A 88 6.20 -18.42 -6.93
CA GLU A 88 7.47 -19.00 -6.47
C GLU A 88 7.45 -19.39 -4.98
N ARG A 89 6.37 -19.07 -4.24
CA ARG A 89 6.25 -19.35 -2.80
C ARG A 89 5.93 -20.82 -2.53
N ALA A 90 6.42 -21.34 -1.40
CA ALA A 90 6.37 -22.76 -1.08
C ALA A 90 4.99 -23.21 -0.57
N THR A 91 4.23 -22.30 0.05
CA THR A 91 2.93 -22.61 0.66
C THR A 91 1.82 -21.69 0.19
N VAL A 92 0.57 -22.17 0.23
CA VAL A 92 -0.62 -21.36 -0.09
C VAL A 92 -0.70 -20.12 0.80
N GLY A 93 -0.32 -20.23 2.08
CA GLY A 93 -0.30 -19.09 2.99
C GLY A 93 0.63 -17.98 2.53
N GLU A 94 1.85 -18.33 2.11
CA GLU A 94 2.83 -17.38 1.58
C GLU A 94 2.36 -16.78 0.25
N VAL A 95 1.76 -17.58 -0.65
CA VAL A 95 1.16 -17.11 -1.91
C VAL A 95 0.09 -16.03 -1.63
N LEU A 96 -0.84 -16.32 -0.71
CA LEU A 96 -1.92 -15.39 -0.35
C LEU A 96 -1.37 -14.10 0.27
N GLN A 97 -0.38 -14.21 1.16
CA GLN A 97 0.21 -13.08 1.83
C GLN A 97 0.95 -12.16 0.86
N GLU A 98 1.73 -12.72 -0.05
CA GLU A 98 2.45 -11.94 -1.05
C GLU A 98 1.50 -11.27 -2.04
N MET A 99 0.46 -11.98 -2.48
CA MET A 99 -0.57 -11.41 -3.34
C MET A 99 -1.30 -10.24 -2.66
N ALA A 100 -1.65 -10.39 -1.39
CA ALA A 100 -2.31 -9.35 -0.61
C ALA A 100 -1.42 -8.10 -0.50
N LYS A 101 -0.14 -8.28 -0.12
CA LYS A 101 0.82 -7.19 0.02
C LYS A 101 1.08 -6.46 -1.31
N GLN A 102 1.32 -7.19 -2.41
CA GLN A 102 1.58 -6.56 -3.71
C GLN A 102 0.37 -5.78 -4.24
N THR A 103 -0.83 -6.36 -4.11
CA THR A 103 -2.08 -5.71 -4.54
C THR A 103 -2.34 -4.47 -3.68
N PHE A 104 -2.13 -4.57 -2.38
CA PHE A 104 -2.27 -3.44 -1.45
C PHE A 104 -1.23 -2.35 -1.73
N ALA A 105 0.04 -2.71 -1.97
CA ALA A 105 1.10 -1.76 -2.30
C ALA A 105 0.77 -0.95 -3.56
N THR A 106 0.24 -1.62 -4.59
CA THR A 106 -0.20 -0.97 -5.83
C THR A 106 -1.30 0.06 -5.56
N LEU A 107 -2.31 -0.31 -4.78
CA LEU A 107 -3.39 0.60 -4.41
C LEU A 107 -2.88 1.76 -3.53
N LEU A 108 -2.02 1.46 -2.57
CA LEU A 108 -1.42 2.45 -1.67
C LEU A 108 -0.62 3.48 -2.47
N GLN A 109 0.21 3.04 -3.42
CA GLN A 109 0.92 3.96 -4.32
C GLN A 109 -0.06 4.91 -5.03
N GLN A 110 -1.09 4.37 -5.69
CA GLN A 110 -2.07 5.18 -6.42
C GLN A 110 -2.74 6.22 -5.52
N LYS A 111 -3.18 5.80 -4.33
CA LYS A 111 -3.85 6.69 -3.37
C LYS A 111 -2.91 7.72 -2.77
N THR A 112 -1.66 7.37 -2.49
CA THR A 112 -0.66 8.33 -2.06
C THR A 112 -0.32 9.34 -3.16
N GLU A 113 -0.23 8.92 -4.43
CA GLU A 113 -0.07 9.87 -5.54
C GLU A 113 -1.24 10.86 -5.60
N GLU A 114 -2.48 10.38 -5.54
CA GLU A 114 -3.68 11.24 -5.49
C GLU A 114 -3.62 12.24 -4.31
N THR A 115 -3.24 11.78 -3.11
CA THR A 115 -3.11 12.63 -1.92
C THR A 115 -2.03 13.70 -2.10
N LEU A 116 -0.85 13.34 -2.60
CA LEU A 116 0.23 14.30 -2.84
C LEU A 116 -0.14 15.34 -3.90
N GLU A 117 -0.82 14.93 -4.97
CA GLU A 117 -1.33 15.85 -5.99
C GLU A 117 -2.34 16.84 -5.42
N GLN A 118 -3.26 16.37 -4.56
CA GLN A 118 -4.20 17.25 -3.86
C GLN A 118 -3.46 18.22 -2.94
N THR A 119 -2.48 17.75 -2.16
CA THR A 119 -1.66 18.63 -1.32
C THR A 119 -0.94 19.70 -2.14
N LEU A 120 -0.41 19.36 -3.32
CA LEU A 120 0.25 20.34 -4.19
C LEU A 120 -0.73 21.32 -4.83
N ALA A 121 -1.94 20.88 -5.17
CA ALA A 121 -2.96 21.72 -5.77
C ALA A 121 -3.57 22.72 -4.77
N PHE A 122 -3.69 22.34 -3.49
CA PHE A 122 -4.39 23.13 -2.46
C PHE A 122 -3.49 23.70 -1.37
N GLY A 123 -2.28 23.18 -1.19
CA GLY A 123 -1.33 23.53 -0.12
C GLY A 123 -0.23 24.48 -0.56
N GLY A 124 -0.57 25.49 -1.37
CA GLY A 124 0.39 26.50 -1.83
C GLY A 124 0.98 27.30 -0.67
N GLU A 125 2.23 27.02 -0.32
CA GLU A 125 3.18 27.93 0.34
C GLU A 125 4.54 27.88 -0.37
#